data_AF-A0A7L0LH81-F1
#
_entry.id   AF-A0A7L0LH81-F1
#
_cell.length_a   1.000
_cell.length_b   1.000
_cell.length_c   1.000
_cell.angle_alpha   90.00
_cell.angle_beta   90.00
_cell.angle_gamma   90.00
#
_symmetry.space_group_name_H-M   'P 1'
#
loop_
_entity.id
_entity.type
_entity.pdbx_description
1 polymer ?
#
loop_
_entity_poly.entity_id
_entity_poly.type
_entity_poly.pdbx_seq_one_letter_code
_entity_poly.pdbx_strand_id
1 'polypeptide(L)'
;LHFLPQVCGCIILGFSIWIRVSSTRQVNACSHTSIIIFSGVNLLIAVGAIIMILGFLGCCGAIKESRCMLMLFFIALLLILILQITGGVLGAVYKPQVEEAFNRTLNASVHALQSTTGEYKEYQEEFQELERKEKCCGLLNGYKDWGQNFYTPSSKICQCELDKTSSDLCIKYNGRYIYK
;
A
#
# COMPACT_ATOMS: atom_id res chain seq x y z
N LEU A 1 -29.59 -4.81 -0.80
CA LEU A 1 -28.19 -5.23 -1.07
C LEU A 1 -27.43 -4.27 -2.01
N HIS A 2 -28.07 -3.52 -2.92
CA HIS A 2 -27.39 -2.69 -3.95
C HIS A 2 -26.88 -1.29 -3.50
N PHE A 3 -27.17 -0.85 -2.26
CA PHE A 3 -26.65 0.42 -1.74
C PHE A 3 -25.22 0.33 -1.21
N LEU A 4 -24.78 -0.86 -0.80
CA LEU A 4 -23.45 -1.09 -0.23
C LEU A 4 -22.31 -0.78 -1.23
N PRO A 5 -22.36 -1.23 -2.51
CA PRO A 5 -21.30 -0.93 -3.48
C PRO A 5 -21.15 0.56 -3.77
N GLN A 6 -22.25 1.33 -3.78
CA GLN A 6 -22.23 2.77 -4.01
C GLN A 6 -21.53 3.50 -2.86
N VAL A 7 -21.89 3.16 -1.62
CA VAL A 7 -21.29 3.74 -0.41
C VAL A 7 -19.80 3.39 -0.33
N CYS A 8 -19.43 2.14 -0.64
CA CYS A 8 -18.02 1.74 -0.73
C CYS A 8 -17.27 2.54 -1.80
N GLY A 9 -17.85 2.76 -2.98
CA GLY A 9 -17.23 3.56 -4.05
C GLY A 9 -16.95 5.00 -3.62
N CYS A 10 -17.91 5.66 -2.96
CA CYS A 10 -17.74 7.02 -2.44
C CYS A 10 -16.65 7.10 -1.36
N ILE A 11 -16.61 6.13 -0.44
CA ILE A 11 -15.57 6.06 0.61
C ILE A 11 -14.18 5.87 -0.01
N ILE A 12 -14.04 4.94 -0.96
CA ILE A 12 -12.76 4.66 -1.63
C ILE A 12 -12.27 5.90 -2.39
N LEU A 13 -13.14 6.57 -3.16
CA LEU A 13 -12.80 7.80 -3.88
C LEU A 13 -12.41 8.93 -2.93
N GLY A 14 -13.22 9.17 -1.89
CA GLY A 14 -12.94 10.19 -0.89
C GLY A 14 -11.60 9.96 -0.20
N PHE A 15 -11.31 8.72 0.19
CA PHE A 15 -10.04 8.34 0.82
C PHE A 15 -8.85 8.49 -0.14
N SER A 16 -9.01 8.10 -1.41
CA SER A 16 -7.96 8.22 -2.43
C SER A 16 -7.60 9.68 -2.72
N ILE A 17 -8.61 10.55 -2.81
CA ILE A 17 -8.43 12.00 -3.01
C ILE A 17 -7.78 12.61 -1.78
N TRP A 18 -8.21 12.21 -0.57
CA TRP A 18 -7.60 12.68 0.68
C TRP A 18 -6.11 12.36 0.73
N ILE A 19 -5.72 11.10 0.47
CA ILE A 19 -4.31 10.68 0.41
C ILE A 19 -3.54 11.49 -0.64
N ARG A 20 -4.14 11.72 -1.82
CA ARG A 20 -3.47 12.48 -2.87
C ARG A 20 -3.15 13.91 -2.43
N VAL A 21 -4.11 14.56 -1.76
CA VAL A 21 -3.97 15.92 -1.26
C VAL A 21 -2.98 15.98 -0.08
N SER A 22 -3.03 15.03 0.85
CA SER A 22 -2.10 14.99 1.99
C SER A 22 -0.66 14.75 1.52
N SER A 23 -0.46 13.81 0.61
CA SER A 23 0.86 13.50 0.04
C SER A 23 1.43 14.69 -0.73
N THR A 24 0.61 15.41 -1.53
CA THR A 24 1.03 16.63 -2.26
C THR A 24 1.50 17.75 -1.31
N ARG A 25 0.99 17.81 -0.08
CA ARG A 25 1.39 18.83 0.92
C ARG A 25 2.73 18.53 1.61
N GLN A 26 3.24 17.30 1.49
CA GLN A 26 4.50 16.84 2.09
C GLN A 26 5.63 16.65 1.06
N VAL A 27 5.41 16.91 -0.24
CA VAL A 27 6.42 16.64 -1.29
C VAL A 27 7.53 17.69 -1.30
N ASN A 28 8.40 17.65 -0.29
CA ASN A 28 9.77 18.16 -0.32
C ASN A 28 10.80 17.04 -0.06
N ALA A 29 10.40 15.77 0.05
CA ALA A 29 11.31 14.66 0.30
C ALA A 29 11.24 13.57 -0.77
N CYS A 30 12.41 13.20 -1.29
CA CYS A 30 12.70 12.01 -2.08
C CYS A 30 11.84 11.74 -3.34
N SER A 31 12.48 11.90 -4.50
CA SER A 31 11.89 11.73 -5.84
C SER A 31 11.43 10.30 -6.17
N HIS A 32 12.01 9.26 -5.54
CA HIS A 32 11.74 7.86 -5.89
C HIS A 32 10.52 7.25 -5.19
N THR A 33 10.31 7.51 -3.89
CA THR A 33 9.14 7.03 -3.13
C THR A 33 7.85 7.72 -3.58
N SER A 34 7.98 8.98 -3.99
CA SER A 34 6.91 9.80 -4.55
C SER A 34 6.25 9.14 -5.76
N ILE A 35 7.02 8.48 -6.65
CA ILE A 35 6.50 7.90 -7.90
C ILE A 35 5.62 6.67 -7.62
N ILE A 36 6.00 5.82 -6.68
CA ILE A 36 5.26 4.58 -6.36
C ILE A 36 3.93 4.92 -5.68
N ILE A 37 3.95 5.80 -4.68
CA ILE A 37 2.74 6.25 -3.99
C ILE A 37 1.82 6.99 -4.97
N PHE A 38 2.36 7.85 -5.83
CA PHE A 38 1.59 8.57 -6.84
C PHE A 38 0.91 7.63 -7.83
N SER A 39 1.62 6.59 -8.30
CA SER A 39 1.09 5.58 -9.20
C SER A 39 -0.02 4.75 -8.54
N GLY A 40 0.20 4.27 -7.31
CA GLY A 40 -0.79 3.50 -6.55
C GLY A 40 -2.07 4.29 -6.26
N VAL A 41 -1.94 5.56 -5.85
CA VAL A 41 -3.09 6.44 -5.57
C VAL A 41 -3.89 6.73 -6.85
N ASN A 42 -3.24 6.95 -7.99
CA ASN A 42 -3.95 7.15 -9.27
C ASN A 42 -4.75 5.90 -9.66
N LEU A 43 -4.19 4.70 -9.46
CA LEU A 43 -4.89 3.45 -9.73
C LEU A 43 -6.12 3.32 -8.81
N LEU A 44 -5.98 3.63 -7.53
CA LEU A 44 -7.08 3.56 -6.56
C LEU A 44 -8.22 4.53 -6.91
N ILE A 45 -7.89 5.74 -7.38
CA ILE A 45 -8.87 6.70 -7.90
C ILE A 45 -9.61 6.11 -9.11
N ALA A 46 -8.89 5.56 -10.08
CA ALA A 46 -9.49 4.98 -11.28
C ALA A 46 -10.45 3.83 -10.95
N VAL A 47 -10.03 2.91 -10.08
CA VAL A 47 -10.86 1.79 -9.61
C VAL A 47 -12.08 2.28 -8.85
N GLY A 48 -11.91 3.24 -7.92
CA GLY A 48 -13.02 3.83 -7.18
C GLY A 48 -14.07 4.49 -8.08
N ALA A 49 -13.63 5.17 -9.14
CA ALA A 49 -14.52 5.80 -10.11
C ALA A 49 -15.34 4.76 -10.90
N ILE A 50 -14.70 3.68 -11.35
CA ILE A 50 -15.38 2.59 -12.06
C ILE A 50 -16.43 1.94 -11.15
N ILE A 51 -16.10 1.63 -9.89
CA ILE A 51 -17.04 1.03 -8.93
C ILE A 51 -18.24 1.96 -8.69
N MET A 52 -18.00 3.27 -8.56
CA MET A 52 -19.08 4.26 -8.39
C MET A 52 -20.03 4.31 -9.59
N ILE A 53 -19.48 4.29 -10.82
CA ILE A 53 -20.29 4.29 -12.06
C ILE A 53 -21.11 2.99 -12.16
N LEU A 54 -20.50 1.84 -11.92
CA LEU A 54 -21.19 0.55 -11.95
C LEU A 54 -22.27 0.44 -10.87
N GLY A 55 -22.00 0.95 -9.66
CA GLY A 55 -22.98 1.03 -8.58
C GLY A 55 -24.19 1.89 -8.95
N PHE A 56 -23.96 3.04 -9.59
CA PHE A 56 -25.03 3.94 -10.01
C PHE A 56 -25.90 3.29 -11.10
N LEU A 57 -25.27 2.69 -12.11
CA LEU A 57 -25.97 1.96 -13.18
C LEU A 57 -26.77 0.77 -12.62
N GLY A 58 -26.22 0.03 -11.65
CA GLY A 58 -26.92 -1.08 -11.00
C GLY A 58 -28.11 -0.64 -10.15
N CYS A 59 -28.00 0.48 -9.42
CA CYS A 59 -29.08 1.02 -8.60
C CYS A 59 -30.19 1.63 -9.48
N CYS A 60 -29.85 2.51 -10.42
CA CYS A 60 -30.81 3.12 -11.34
C CYS A 60 -31.43 2.10 -12.30
N GLY A 61 -30.68 1.08 -12.74
CA GLY A 61 -31.19 0.01 -13.60
C GLY A 61 -32.27 -0.83 -12.93
N ALA A 62 -32.10 -1.13 -11.63
CA ALA A 62 -33.09 -1.88 -10.86
C ALA A 62 -34.35 -1.04 -10.54
N ILE A 63 -34.17 0.24 -10.19
CA ILE A 63 -35.30 1.12 -9.84
C ILE A 63 -36.14 1.49 -11.07
N LYS A 64 -35.50 1.69 -12.22
CA LYS A 64 -36.17 2.21 -13.42
C LYS A 64 -36.76 1.11 -14.32
N GLU A 65 -36.68 -0.16 -13.90
CA GLU A 65 -37.06 -1.38 -14.65
C GLU A 65 -36.57 -1.36 -16.12
N SER A 66 -35.48 -0.64 -16.38
CA SER A 66 -35.06 -0.33 -17.73
C SER A 66 -34.10 -1.42 -18.19
N ARG A 67 -34.59 -2.27 -19.09
CA ARG A 67 -33.79 -3.37 -19.66
C ARG A 67 -32.49 -2.90 -20.31
N CYS A 68 -32.46 -1.70 -20.88
CA CYS A 68 -31.27 -1.12 -21.51
C CYS A 68 -30.16 -0.85 -20.48
N MET A 69 -30.49 -0.22 -19.34
CA MET A 69 -29.53 0.06 -18.26
C MET A 69 -29.01 -1.22 -17.61
N LEU A 70 -29.89 -2.21 -17.43
CA LEU A 70 -29.50 -3.51 -16.89
C LEU A 70 -28.61 -4.30 -17.85
N MET A 71 -28.86 -4.24 -19.17
CA MET A 71 -27.99 -4.84 -20.18
C MET A 71 -26.60 -4.19 -20.20
N LEU A 72 -26.52 -2.86 -20.14
CA LEU A 72 -25.22 -2.16 -20.07
C LEU A 72 -24.42 -2.57 -18.83
N PHE A 73 -25.07 -2.68 -17.68
CA PHE A 73 -24.43 -3.18 -16.45
C PHE A 73 -23.90 -4.61 -16.62
N PHE A 74 -24.71 -5.51 -17.20
CA PHE A 74 -24.28 -6.90 -17.44
C PHE A 74 -23.12 -6.99 -18.43
N ILE A 75 -23.17 -6.25 -19.53
CA ILE A 75 -22.08 -6.18 -20.51
C ILE A 75 -20.80 -5.65 -19.86
N ALA A 76 -20.89 -4.59 -19.05
CA ALA A 76 -19.74 -4.06 -18.33
C ALA A 76 -19.13 -5.08 -17.36
N LEU A 77 -19.96 -5.82 -16.61
CA LEU A 77 -19.48 -6.91 -15.74
C LEU A 77 -18.81 -8.03 -16.53
N LEU A 78 -19.36 -8.43 -17.69
CA LEU A 78 -18.75 -9.43 -18.55
C LEU A 78 -17.38 -8.97 -19.09
N LEU A 79 -17.26 -7.71 -19.49
CA LEU A 79 -15.98 -7.15 -19.93
C LEU A 79 -14.94 -7.15 -18.80
N ILE A 80 -15.35 -6.79 -17.57
CA ILE A 80 -14.47 -6.85 -16.40
C ILE A 80 -14.04 -8.28 -16.11
N LEU A 81 -14.95 -9.26 -16.23
CA LEU A 81 -14.62 -10.67 -16.05
C LEU A 81 -13.55 -11.11 -17.06
N ILE A 82 -13.71 -10.78 -18.34
CA ILE A 82 -12.73 -11.12 -19.38
C ILE A 82 -11.38 -10.46 -19.08
N LEU A 83 -11.37 -9.19 -18.68
CA LEU A 83 -10.14 -8.49 -18.28
C LEU A 83 -9.49 -9.13 -17.05
N GLN A 84 -10.27 -9.56 -16.06
CA GLN A 84 -9.77 -10.20 -14.85
C GLN A 84 -9.15 -11.58 -15.15
N ILE A 85 -9.78 -12.37 -16.01
CA ILE A 85 -9.21 -13.66 -16.46
C ILE A 85 -7.93 -13.42 -17.26
N THR A 86 -7.95 -12.47 -18.20
CA THR A 86 -6.77 -12.11 -18.99
C THR A 86 -5.63 -11.64 -18.10
N GLY A 87 -5.90 -10.71 -17.18
CA GLY A 87 -4.92 -10.22 -16.20
C GLY A 87 -4.40 -11.31 -15.28
N GLY A 88 -5.26 -12.24 -14.85
CA GLY A 88 -4.86 -13.40 -14.06
C GLY A 88 -3.91 -14.34 -14.81
N VAL A 89 -4.21 -14.65 -16.08
CA VAL A 89 -3.35 -15.47 -16.94
C VAL A 89 -2.02 -14.77 -17.21
N LEU A 90 -2.04 -13.49 -17.61
CA LEU A 90 -0.82 -12.72 -17.84
C LEU A 90 0.02 -12.61 -16.56
N GLY A 91 -0.62 -12.38 -15.41
CA GLY A 91 0.05 -12.33 -14.11
C GLY A 91 0.71 -13.67 -13.74
N ALA A 92 0.08 -14.80 -14.09
CA ALA A 92 0.67 -16.12 -13.89
C ALA A 92 1.85 -16.39 -14.83
N VAL A 93 1.73 -16.00 -16.10
CA VAL A 93 2.80 -16.17 -17.11
C VAL A 93 4.00 -15.28 -16.80
N TYR A 94 3.77 -14.03 -16.40
CA TYR A 94 4.81 -13.05 -16.10
C TYR A 94 5.24 -13.01 -14.63
N LYS A 95 4.81 -14.00 -13.82
CA LYS A 95 5.20 -14.12 -12.42
C LYS A 95 6.69 -13.86 -12.14
N PRO A 96 7.65 -14.49 -12.84
CA PRO A 96 9.07 -14.29 -12.52
C PRO A 96 9.52 -12.85 -12.77
N GLN A 97 8.96 -12.18 -13.78
CA GLN A 97 9.31 -10.79 -14.09
C GLN A 97 8.70 -9.82 -13.07
N VAL A 98 7.48 -10.11 -12.62
CA VAL A 98 6.83 -9.37 -11.53
C VAL A 98 7.60 -9.55 -10.23
N GLU A 99 8.05 -10.77 -9.91
CA GLU A 99 8.86 -11.05 -8.73
C GLU A 99 10.21 -10.33 -8.79
N GLU A 100 10.87 -10.31 -9.95
CA GLU A 100 12.11 -9.56 -10.14
C GLU A 100 11.90 -8.05 -9.96
N ALA A 101 10.85 -7.48 -10.57
CA ALA A 101 10.51 -6.07 -10.41
C ALA A 101 10.17 -5.72 -8.95
N PHE A 102 9.47 -6.62 -8.27
CA PHE A 102 9.14 -6.47 -6.85
C PHE A 102 10.40 -6.51 -5.98
N ASN A 103 11.30 -7.48 -6.19
CA ASN A 103 12.56 -7.59 -5.48
C ASN A 103 13.47 -6.37 -5.72
N ARG A 104 13.53 -5.84 -6.95
CA ARG A 104 14.24 -4.58 -7.24
C ARG A 104 13.67 -3.40 -6.43
N THR A 105 12.35 -3.32 -6.33
CA THR A 105 11.67 -2.27 -5.57
C THR A 105 11.97 -2.40 -4.07
N LEU A 106 11.87 -3.61 -3.53
CA LEU A 106 12.20 -3.89 -2.13
C LEU A 106 13.66 -3.55 -1.82
N ASN A 107 14.60 -3.93 -2.69
CA ASN A 107 16.01 -3.60 -2.52
C ASN A 107 16.27 -2.09 -2.56
N ALA A 108 15.56 -1.34 -3.41
CA ALA A 108 15.63 0.12 -3.43
C ALA A 108 15.10 0.73 -2.11
N SER A 109 14.01 0.18 -1.56
CA SER A 109 13.51 0.58 -0.24
C SER A 109 14.50 0.27 0.89
N VAL A 110 15.13 -0.91 0.88
CA VAL A 110 16.20 -1.24 1.84
C VAL A 110 17.38 -0.29 1.69
N HIS A 111 17.78 0.04 0.47
CA HIS A 111 18.84 1.04 0.24
C HIS A 111 18.47 2.41 0.83
N ALA A 112 17.20 2.83 0.74
CA ALA A 112 16.73 4.05 1.39
C ALA A 112 16.81 3.97 2.93
N LEU A 113 16.53 2.81 3.53
CA LEU A 113 16.68 2.58 4.98
C LEU A 113 18.15 2.60 5.44
N GLN A 114 19.07 2.12 4.60
CA GLN A 114 20.50 2.10 4.88
C GLN A 114 21.19 3.44 4.61
N SER A 115 20.56 4.32 3.82
CA SER A 115 21.16 5.59 3.46
C SER A 115 21.39 6.47 4.69
N THR A 116 22.58 7.05 4.77
CA THR A 116 22.95 8.04 5.78
C THR A 116 22.72 9.47 5.30
N THR A 117 22.28 9.65 4.05
CA THR A 117 21.97 10.97 3.50
C THR A 117 20.67 11.52 4.09
N GLY A 118 20.61 12.85 4.25
CA GLY A 118 19.41 13.52 4.78
C GLY A 118 18.16 13.36 3.90
N GLU A 119 18.32 12.89 2.67
CA GLU A 119 17.25 12.77 1.67
C GLU A 119 16.16 11.77 2.09
N TYR A 120 16.53 10.72 2.83
CA TYR A 120 15.64 9.63 3.21
C TYR A 120 15.17 9.69 4.66
N LYS A 121 15.50 10.75 5.41
CA LYS A 121 15.19 10.83 6.84
C LYS A 121 13.69 10.79 7.14
N GLU A 122 12.89 11.54 6.39
CA GLU A 122 11.42 11.54 6.55
C GLU A 122 10.84 10.15 6.31
N TYR A 123 11.27 9.47 5.24
CA TYR A 123 10.89 8.08 4.96
C TYR A 123 11.29 7.12 6.09
N GLN A 124 12.51 7.26 6.63
CA GLN A 124 13.00 6.44 7.74
C GLN A 124 12.18 6.65 9.03
N GLU A 125 11.79 7.90 9.33
CA GLU A 125 10.97 8.21 10.51
C GLU A 125 9.56 7.63 10.38
N GLU A 126 8.92 7.81 9.23
CA GLU A 126 7.60 7.20 8.95
C GLU A 126 7.67 5.66 9.01
N PHE A 127 8.74 5.08 8.47
CA PHE A 127 8.93 3.64 8.49
C PHE A 127 9.11 3.10 9.92
N GLN A 128 9.86 3.80 10.78
CA GLN A 128 9.98 3.43 12.20
C GLN A 128 8.64 3.53 12.95
N GLU A 129 7.79 4.49 12.60
CA GLU A 129 6.45 4.57 13.18
C GLU A 129 5.59 3.36 12.78
N LEU A 130 5.66 2.95 11.51
CA LEU A 130 4.99 1.76 11.02
C LEU A 130 5.50 0.49 11.71
N GLU A 131 6.82 0.32 11.81
CA GLU A 131 7.47 -0.78 12.54
C GLU A 131 6.95 -0.89 13.98
N ARG A 132 6.88 0.24 14.70
CA ARG A 132 6.37 0.29 16.07
C ARG A 132 4.89 -0.06 16.15
N LYS A 133 4.08 0.40 15.19
CA LYS A 133 2.64 0.14 15.14
C LYS A 133 2.34 -1.33 14.86
N GLU A 134 3.04 -1.91 13.90
CA GLU A 134 2.87 -3.30 13.46
C GLU A 134 3.73 -4.29 14.29
N LYS A 135 4.56 -3.78 15.21
CA LYS A 135 5.42 -4.56 16.10
C LYS A 135 6.37 -5.49 15.34
N CYS A 136 6.96 -4.98 14.27
CA CYS A 136 7.93 -5.67 13.42
C CYS A 136 9.17 -4.80 13.21
N CYS A 137 10.21 -5.37 12.61
CA CYS A 137 11.46 -4.67 12.31
C CYS A 137 11.97 -5.07 10.92
N GLY A 138 12.42 -4.11 10.13
CA GLY A 138 12.95 -4.32 8.79
C GLY A 138 11.88 -4.64 7.74
N LEU A 139 12.35 -4.90 6.53
CA LEU A 139 11.50 -5.17 5.36
C LEU A 139 11.69 -6.61 4.83
N LEU A 140 12.94 -7.07 4.77
CA LEU A 140 13.36 -8.37 4.23
C LEU A 140 14.16 -9.18 5.25
N ASN A 141 15.16 -8.58 5.88
CA ASN A 141 16.14 -9.27 6.73
C ASN A 141 16.13 -8.77 8.18
N GLY A 142 15.00 -8.23 8.63
CA GLY A 142 14.86 -7.69 9.98
C GLY A 142 15.68 -6.43 10.20
N TYR A 143 16.23 -6.28 11.40
CA TYR A 143 17.07 -5.12 11.76
C TYR A 143 18.30 -4.91 10.88
N LYS A 144 18.73 -5.92 10.12
CA LYS A 144 19.87 -5.81 9.19
C LYS A 144 19.60 -4.88 8.02
N ASP A 145 18.33 -4.70 7.65
CA ASP A 145 17.94 -3.81 6.56
C ASP A 145 18.25 -2.34 6.86
N TRP A 146 18.42 -1.98 8.14
CA TRP A 146 18.84 -0.64 8.57
C TRP A 146 20.34 -0.38 8.44
N GLY A 147 21.15 -1.41 8.15
CA GLY A 147 22.59 -1.25 7.91
C GLY A 147 23.30 -0.51 9.05
N GLN A 148 24.09 0.51 8.68
CA GLN A 148 24.86 1.32 9.65
C GLN A 148 23.97 2.20 10.54
N ASN A 149 22.78 2.59 10.06
CA ASN A 149 21.86 3.44 10.82
C ASN A 149 21.43 2.74 12.13
N PHE A 150 21.31 1.41 12.11
CA PHE A 150 21.01 0.62 13.32
C PHE A 150 22.06 0.77 14.42
N TYR A 151 23.34 0.90 14.06
CA TYR A 151 24.46 0.93 15.01
C TYR A 151 24.79 2.34 15.53
N THR A 152 24.08 3.37 15.05
CA THR A 152 24.34 4.73 15.50
C THR A 152 24.02 4.89 16.99
N PRO A 153 24.93 5.52 17.78
CA PRO A 153 24.70 5.76 19.19
C PRO A 153 23.52 6.74 19.32
N SER A 154 22.41 6.29 19.90
CA SER A 154 21.07 6.93 20.00
C SER A 154 20.00 6.44 19.02
N SER A 155 20.25 5.42 18.18
CA SER A 155 19.18 4.87 17.35
C SER A 155 18.10 4.19 18.19
N LYS A 156 16.83 4.57 17.98
CA LYS A 156 15.64 3.87 18.52
C LYS A 156 15.03 2.91 17.50
N ILE A 157 15.77 2.62 16.43
CA ILE A 157 15.36 1.74 15.34
C ILE A 157 14.97 0.37 15.90
N CYS A 158 13.79 -0.11 15.51
CA CYS A 158 13.21 -1.38 15.92
C CYS A 158 13.05 -1.57 17.44
N GLN A 159 13.05 -0.48 18.23
CA GLN A 159 12.95 -0.59 19.69
C GLN A 159 11.64 -1.26 20.11
N CYS A 160 11.77 -2.32 20.91
CA CYS A 160 10.62 -3.09 21.42
C CYS A 160 10.22 -2.61 22.81
N GLU A 161 8.93 -2.29 22.99
CA GLU A 161 8.35 -2.01 24.30
C GLU A 161 7.99 -3.34 24.98
N LEU A 162 8.58 -3.62 26.15
CA LEU A 162 8.29 -4.83 26.92
C LEU A 162 6.98 -4.68 27.70
N ASP A 163 5.89 -5.11 27.08
CA ASP A 163 4.61 -5.32 27.76
C ASP A 163 4.24 -6.82 27.76
N LYS A 164 3.29 -7.24 28.59
CA LYS A 164 2.87 -8.66 28.74
C LYS A 164 2.49 -9.31 27.41
N THR A 165 1.98 -8.53 26.46
CA THR A 165 1.57 -8.98 25.11
C THR A 165 2.71 -8.93 24.08
N SER A 166 3.79 -8.17 24.34
CA SER A 166 4.89 -7.93 23.40
C SER A 166 6.11 -8.82 23.64
N SER A 167 6.13 -9.53 24.77
CA SER A 167 7.28 -10.31 25.24
C SER A 167 7.71 -11.42 24.25
N ASP A 168 6.77 -12.02 23.52
CA ASP A 168 7.05 -13.07 22.54
C ASP A 168 7.56 -12.54 21.18
N LEU A 169 7.39 -11.24 20.93
CA LEU A 169 7.77 -10.56 19.67
C LEU A 169 9.13 -9.86 19.77
N CYS A 170 9.65 -9.66 20.98
CA CYS A 170 10.95 -9.01 21.20
C CYS A 170 12.10 -10.03 21.26
N ILE A 171 13.28 -9.64 20.78
CA ILE A 171 14.56 -10.31 21.03
C ILE A 171 15.54 -9.35 21.68
N LYS A 172 16.39 -9.88 22.56
CA LYS A 172 17.47 -9.09 23.16
C LYS A 172 18.69 -9.11 22.25
N TYR A 173 19.07 -7.95 21.74
CA TYR A 173 20.25 -7.76 20.89
C TYR A 173 21.13 -6.64 21.44
N ASN A 174 22.40 -6.95 21.71
CA ASN A 174 23.40 -6.00 22.21
C ASN A 174 22.94 -5.14 23.41
N GLY A 175 22.23 -5.77 24.35
CA GLY A 175 21.72 -5.10 25.57
C GLY A 175 20.38 -4.37 25.43
N ARG A 176 19.83 -4.20 24.22
CA ARG A 176 18.49 -3.63 23.98
C ARG A 176 17.48 -4.68 23.49
N TYR A 177 16.19 -4.43 23.67
CA TYR A 177 15.12 -5.25 23.12
C TYR A 177 14.67 -4.65 21.78
N ILE A 178 14.64 -5.49 20.75
CA ILE A 178 14.18 -5.12 19.40
C ILE A 178 13.08 -6.06 18.94
N TYR A 179 12.20 -5.59 18.05
CA TYR A 179 11.25 -6.47 17.39
C TYR A 179 12.00 -7.51 16.54
N LYS A 180 11.45 -8.73 16.50
CA LYS A 180 11.94 -9.83 15.65
C LYS A 180 11.94 -9.48 14.18
#